data_AF-A0A852JZ74-F1
#
_entry.id   AF-A0A852JZ74-F1
#
_cell.length_a   1.000
_cell.length_b   1.000
_cell.length_c   1.000
_cell.angle_alpha   90.00
_cell.angle_beta   90.00
_cell.angle_gamma   90.00
#
_symmetry.space_group_name_H-M   'P 1'
#
loop_
_entity.id
_entity.type
_entity.pdbx_description
1 polymer ?
#
loop_
_entity_poly.entity_id
_entity_poly.type
_entity_poly.pdbx_seq_one_letter_code
_entity_poly.pdbx_strand_id
1 'polypeptide(L)' 'IGFNVETVTYKNLKFQVWDLGGQTSIRPYWRCYYSNTDAVIYVVDSCDRDRIGTSKSELVAMLE' A
#
# COMPACT_ATOMS: atom_id res chain seq x y z
N ILE A 1 -11.72 -3.65 -10.44
CA ILE A 1 -10.76 -2.63 -9.96
C ILE A 1 -11.45 -1.96 -8.78
N GLY A 2 -11.02 -2.26 -7.56
CA GLY A 2 -11.66 -1.74 -6.35
C GLY A 2 -10.57 -1.36 -5.36
N PHE A 3 -10.64 -0.13 -4.86
CA PHE A 3 -10.00 0.27 -3.62
C PHE A 3 -11.07 0.20 -2.53
N ASN A 4 -10.68 -0.13 -1.32
CA ASN A 4 -11.58 -0.07 -0.16
C ASN A 4 -11.13 1.07 0.76
N VAL A 5 -12.10 1.81 1.30
CA VAL A 5 -11.84 2.89 2.26
C VAL A 5 -12.46 2.49 3.57
N GLU A 6 -11.62 2.31 4.59
CA GLU A 6 -12.08 1.97 5.93
C GLU A 6 -11.73 3.08 6.90
N THR A 7 -12.67 3.43 7.76
CA THR A 7 -12.42 4.33 8.88
C THR A 7 -12.33 3.50 10.15
N VAL A 8 -11.14 3.43 10.74
CA VAL A 8 -10.90 2.69 11.98
C VAL A 8 -10.70 3.68 13.11
N THR A 9 -11.50 3.57 14.16
CA THR A 9 -11.37 4.40 15.36
C THR A 9 -10.80 3.55 16.49
N TYR A 10 -9.67 3.97 17.07
CA TYR A 10 -9.10 3.33 18.25
C TYR A 10 -8.78 4.39 19.31
N LYS A 11 -9.47 4.30 20.45
CA LYS A 11 -9.42 5.30 21.52
C LYS A 11 -9.75 6.70 20.98
N ASN A 12 -8.81 7.65 21.09
CA ASN A 12 -8.92 9.02 20.62
C ASN A 12 -8.29 9.23 19.23
N LEU A 13 -7.93 8.15 18.52
CA LEU A 13 -7.35 8.21 17.18
C LEU A 13 -8.34 7.70 16.13
N LYS A 14 -8.41 8.41 15.01
CA LYS A 14 -9.21 8.04 13.84
C LYS A 14 -8.28 7.85 12.65
N PHE A 15 -8.25 6.64 12.12
CA PHE A 15 -7.46 6.26 10.95
C PHE A 15 -8.38 6.20 9.73
N GLN A 16 -7.94 6.79 8.63
CA GLN A 16 -8.51 6.54 7.32
C GLN A 16 -7.54 5.62 6.57
N VAL A 17 -7.97 4.39 6.35
CA VAL A 17 -7.17 3.34 5.72
C VAL A 17 -7.66 3.15 4.30
N TRP A 18 -6.71 3.13 3.36
CA TRP A 18 -6.95 2.92 1.95
C TRP A 18 -6.30 1.58 1.57
N ASP A 19 -7.11 0.57 1.25
CA ASP A 19 -6.61 -0.70 0.73
C ASP A 19 -6.50 -0.63 -0.80
N LEU A 20 -5.29 -0.87 -1.29
CA LEU A 20 -4.92 -0.79 -2.70
C LEU A 20 -4.51 -2.17 -3.19
N GLY A 21 -5.10 -2.62 -4.30
CA GLY A 21 -4.73 -3.89 -4.89
C GLY A 21 -3.27 -3.93 -5.40
N GLY A 22 -2.69 -5.13 -5.41
CA GLY A 22 -1.32 -5.43 -5.85
C GLY A 22 -1.13 -5.70 -7.35
N GLN A 23 -2.18 -5.61 -8.16
CA GLN A 23 -2.12 -5.94 -9.59
C GLN A 23 -1.20 -4.99 -10.35
N THR A 24 -0.37 -5.51 -11.25
CA THR A 24 0.65 -4.73 -11.98
C THR A 24 0.07 -3.51 -12.70
N SER A 25 -1.16 -3.60 -13.22
CA SER A 25 -1.83 -2.50 -13.92
C SER A 25 -2.19 -1.30 -13.03
N ILE A 26 -2.32 -1.50 -11.71
CA ILE A 26 -2.74 -0.45 -10.78
C ILE A 26 -1.60 0.16 -9.97
N ARG A 27 -0.43 -0.49 -9.91
CA ARG A 27 0.75 -0.01 -9.18
C ARG A 27 1.19 1.42 -9.57
N PRO A 28 1.16 1.83 -10.85
CA PRO A 28 1.53 3.21 -11.23
C PRO A 28 0.66 4.30 -10.59
N TYR A 29 -0.53 3.93 -10.08
CA TYR A 29 -1.47 4.86 -9.46
C TYR A 29 -1.35 4.91 -7.94
N TRP A 30 -0.55 4.05 -7.29
CA TRP A 30 -0.41 4.04 -5.82
C TRP A 30 -0.03 5.41 -5.26
N ARG A 31 0.85 6.15 -5.94
CA ARG A 31 1.26 7.51 -5.58
C ARG A 31 0.13 8.51 -5.38
N CYS A 32 -1.00 8.30 -6.06
CA CYS A 32 -2.18 9.15 -5.94
C CYS A 32 -2.90 9.00 -4.59
N TYR A 33 -2.61 7.93 -3.82
CA TYR A 33 -3.35 7.57 -2.61
C TYR A 33 -2.59 7.81 -1.31
N TYR A 34 -1.25 7.91 -1.34
CA TYR A 34 -0.44 8.10 -0.14
C TYR A 34 0.19 9.50 0.00
N SER A 35 -0.08 10.43 -0.93
CA SER A 35 0.53 11.78 -0.89
C SER A 35 0.19 12.59 0.37
N ASN A 36 -0.95 12.32 1.01
CA ASN A 36 -1.43 12.99 2.22
C ASN A 36 -1.62 12.02 3.41
N THR A 37 -0.87 10.92 3.45
CA THR A 37 -0.95 9.94 4.55
C THR A 37 0.21 10.10 5.52
N ASP A 38 -0.05 9.99 6.82
CA ASP A 38 0.98 10.06 7.85
C ASP A 38 1.93 8.83 7.84
N ALA A 39 1.43 7.69 7.36
CA ALA A 39 2.18 6.44 7.31
C ALA A 39 1.67 5.52 6.20
N VAL A 40 2.55 4.62 5.73
CA VAL A 40 2.25 3.57 4.75
C VAL A 40 2.54 2.22 5.36
N ILE A 41 1.62 1.27 5.18
CA ILE A 41 1.82 -0.14 5.54
C ILE A 41 2.03 -0.90 4.23
N TYR A 42 3.22 -1.47 4.05
CA TYR A 42 3.56 -2.27 2.88
C TYR A 42 3.70 -3.74 3.27
N VAL A 43 2.86 -4.60 2.70
CA VAL A 43 2.78 -6.03 3.07
C VAL A 43 3.53 -6.87 2.04
N VAL A 44 4.43 -7.71 2.52
CA VAL A 44 5.23 -8.65 1.71
C VAL A 44 4.88 -10.07 2.10
N ASP A 45 4.59 -10.90 1.10
CA ASP A 45 4.45 -12.34 1.29
C ASP A 45 5.85 -12.95 1.50
N SER A 46 6.15 -13.38 2.73
CA SER A 46 7.45 -13.94 3.11
C SER A 46 7.67 -15.36 2.58
N CYS A 47 6.61 -16.06 2.16
CA CYS A 47 6.70 -17.40 1.60
C CYS A 47 7.02 -17.38 0.10
N ASP A 48 6.68 -16.29 -0.61
CA ASP A 48 6.91 -16.15 -2.05
C ASP A 48 8.28 -15.52 -2.37
N ARG A 49 9.31 -16.35 -2.33
CA ARG A 49 10.70 -15.92 -2.51
C ARG A 49 11.00 -15.40 -3.92
N ASP A 50 10.28 -15.89 -4.93
CA ASP A 50 10.46 -15.51 -6.33
C ASP A 50 10.02 -14.05 -6.57
N ARG A 51 9.02 -13.57 -5.82
CA ARG A 51 8.51 -12.20 -5.94
C ARG A 51 9.15 -11.18 -5.01
N ILE A 52 10.10 -11.57 -4.15
CA ILE A 52 10.82 -10.62 -3.26
C ILE A 52 11.54 -9.54 -4.07
N GLY A 53 12.17 -9.90 -5.20
CA GLY A 53 12.85 -8.93 -6.07
C GLY A 53 11.89 -7.87 -6.61
N THR A 54 10.73 -8.30 -7.10
CA THR A 54 9.66 -7.40 -7.56
C THR A 54 9.18 -6.51 -6.41
N SER A 55 8.92 -7.07 -5.24
CA SER A 55 8.47 -6.31 -4.07
C SER A 55 9.47 -5.22 -3.66
N LYS A 56 10.77 -5.53 -3.66
CA LYS A 56 11.82 -4.54 -3.41
C LYS A 56 11.75 -3.39 -4.44
N SER A 57 11.68 -3.69 -5.73
CA SER A 57 11.64 -2.66 -6.77
C SER A 57 10.42 -1.75 -6.66
N GLU A 58 9.25 -2.32 -6.36
CA GLU A 58 8.02 -1.55 -6.16
C GLU A 58 8.10 -0.66 -4.91
N LEU A 59 8.64 -1.17 -3.80
CA LEU A 59 8.83 -0.39 -2.58
C LEU A 59 9.80 0.78 -2.82
N VAL A 60 10.90 0.56 -3.53
CA VAL A 60 11.85 1.63 -3.89
C VAL A 60 11.15 2.69 -4.75
N ALA A 61 10.39 2.28 -5.77
CA ALA A 61 9.65 3.20 -6.64
C ALA A 61 8.56 4.01 -5.91
N MET A 62 8.11 3.58 -4.72
CA MET A 62 7.20 4.37 -3.87
C MET A 62 7.92 5.41 -3.01
N LEU A 63 9.22 5.20 -2.72
CA LEU A 63 10.01 6.03 -1.82
C LEU A 63 10.85 7.08 -2.56
N GLU A 64 11.05 6.92 -3.86
CA GLU A 64 11.67 7.90 -4.78
C GLU A 64 10.64 8.90 -5.32
#